data_AF-A0A183E910-F1
#
_entry.id   AF-A0A183E910-F1
#
_cell.length_a   1.000
_cell.length_b   1.000
_cell.length_c   1.000
_cell.angle_alpha   90.00
_cell.angle_beta   90.00
_cell.angle_gamma   90.00
#
_symmetry.space_group_name_H-M   'P 1'
#
loop_
_entity.id
_entity.type
_entity.pdbx_description
1 polymer ?
#
loop_
_entity_poly.entity_id
_entity_poly.type
_entity_poly.pdbx_seq_one_letter_code
_entity_poly.pdbx_strand_id
1 'polypeptide(L)'
;MLQCIVCEDWFHLQIDHCVEVRLIACNILTYRDTLQHLTDKANSVDVSEVEEVICRSCVAQLSFLLSYADDTYKEEACVEGACKLKCLAPKSDENEKPQQQQARSLFFSSYEWRNRLCKCNSCLSLYEDNNVPFLTDLADTLQAFVASHSNNKTDKTSSSSDEDRAVTNALIEAAGRDGAILLYQGYEEMKGKLMNHLKRVAEEGRVVKKEDIEQFFEQLGTERKRRREDFQSQM
;
A
#
# COMPACT_ATOMS: atom_id res chain seq x y z
N MET A 1 -3.21 -3.61 -4.30
CA MET A 1 -3.63 -4.70 -3.38
C MET A 1 -4.05 -4.01 -2.10
N LEU A 2 -5.25 -4.27 -1.60
CA LEU A 2 -5.78 -3.63 -0.39
C LEU A 2 -5.89 -4.67 0.72
N GLN A 3 -5.55 -4.29 1.95
CA GLN A 3 -5.68 -5.15 3.13
C GLN A 3 -6.87 -4.70 3.97
N CYS A 4 -7.78 -5.62 4.32
CA CYS A 4 -8.87 -5.30 5.24
C CYS A 4 -8.32 -5.05 6.64
N ILE A 5 -8.64 -3.90 7.24
CA ILE A 5 -8.11 -3.53 8.57
C ILE A 5 -8.70 -4.35 9.72
N VAL A 6 -9.77 -5.12 9.50
CA VAL A 6 -10.45 -5.91 10.54
C VAL A 6 -9.98 -7.37 10.55
N CYS A 7 -9.93 -8.01 9.37
CA CYS A 7 -9.52 -9.42 9.26
C CYS A 7 -8.09 -9.60 8.76
N GLU A 8 -7.38 -8.53 8.43
CA GLU A 8 -6.02 -8.53 7.88
C GLU A 8 -5.85 -9.27 6.54
N ASP A 9 -6.94 -9.72 5.91
CA ASP A 9 -6.91 -10.38 4.60
C ASP A 9 -6.52 -9.41 3.48
N TRP A 10 -5.76 -9.93 2.51
CA TRP A 10 -5.31 -9.19 1.33
C TRP A 10 -6.22 -9.42 0.13
N PHE A 11 -6.58 -8.34 -0.55
CA PHE A 11 -7.46 -8.34 -1.71
C PHE A 11 -6.75 -7.74 -2.94
N HIS A 12 -6.76 -8.50 -4.04
CA HIS A 12 -6.27 -8.02 -5.32
C HIS A 12 -7.37 -7.23 -6.02
N LEU A 13 -7.16 -5.93 -6.21
CA LEU A 13 -7.96 -5.15 -7.13
C LEU A 13 -7.46 -5.49 -8.54
N GLN A 14 -8.29 -6.16 -9.34
CA GLN A 14 -8.01 -6.30 -10.75
C GLN A 14 -8.10 -4.90 -11.38
N ILE A 15 -6.96 -4.36 -11.80
CA ILE A 15 -6.92 -3.27 -12.77
C ILE A 15 -7.36 -3.90 -14.10
N ASP A 16 -8.38 -3.33 -14.73
CA ASP A 16 -8.90 -3.72 -16.05
C ASP A 16 -7.83 -3.57 -17.15
N HIS A 17 -6.88 -4.49 -17.21
CA HIS A 17 -6.05 -4.74 -18.40
C HIS A 17 -6.67 -5.82 -19.29
N CYS A 18 -7.99 -5.77 -19.45
CA CYS A 18 -8.70 -6.52 -20.49
C CYS A 18 -9.25 -5.58 -21.56
N VAL A 19 -8.43 -4.60 -21.99
CA VAL A 19 -8.61 -3.99 -23.31
C VAL A 19 -7.93 -4.90 -24.32
N GLU A 20 -8.76 -5.73 -24.96
CA GLU A 20 -8.59 -6.17 -26.35
C GLU A 20 -7.35 -7.01 -26.72
N VAL A 21 -7.22 -8.24 -26.21
CA VAL A 21 -6.57 -9.31 -26.98
C VAL A 21 -7.34 -10.62 -26.85
N ARG A 22 -8.19 -10.88 -27.86
CA ARG A 22 -8.53 -12.24 -28.27
C ARG A 22 -7.21 -12.93 -28.64
N LEU A 23 -6.70 -13.83 -27.80
CA LEU A 23 -6.16 -15.16 -28.13
C LEU A 23 -5.21 -15.68 -27.05
N ILE A 24 -5.31 -17.00 -26.87
CA ILE A 24 -4.39 -17.91 -26.15
C ILE A 24 -4.49 -17.90 -24.62
N ALA A 25 -5.53 -18.59 -24.14
CA ALA A 25 -5.55 -19.44 -22.95
C ALA A 25 -4.44 -19.18 -21.91
N CYS A 26 -4.56 -18.07 -21.18
CA CYS A 26 -3.94 -17.97 -19.87
C CYS A 26 -4.68 -18.96 -18.95
N ASN A 27 -3.96 -19.99 -18.54
CA ASN A 27 -4.45 -21.10 -17.72
C ASN A 27 -4.66 -20.68 -16.24
N ILE A 28 -5.18 -19.48 -15.99
CA ILE A 28 -5.51 -18.95 -14.66
C ILE A 28 -7.03 -18.92 -14.52
N LEU A 29 -7.66 -20.08 -14.74
CA LEU A 29 -9.09 -20.32 -14.53
C LEU A 29 -9.36 -20.99 -13.18
N THR A 30 -8.78 -20.47 -12.08
CA THR A 30 -9.13 -20.92 -10.72
C THR A 30 -9.34 -19.80 -9.70
N TYR A 31 -9.22 -18.52 -10.10
CA TYR A 31 -9.37 -17.40 -9.17
C TYR A 31 -10.50 -16.45 -9.58
N ARG A 32 -11.65 -17.02 -9.97
CA ARG A 32 -12.87 -16.26 -10.30
C ARG A 32 -13.85 -16.16 -9.11
N ASP A 33 -13.67 -16.97 -8.08
CA ASP A 33 -14.57 -17.03 -6.91
C ASP A 33 -14.13 -16.14 -5.73
N THR A 34 -12.94 -15.54 -5.78
CA THR A 34 -12.37 -14.78 -4.65
C THR A 34 -12.76 -13.30 -4.61
N LEU A 35 -13.44 -12.78 -5.65
CA LEU A 35 -13.81 -11.37 -5.75
C LEU A 35 -15.29 -11.07 -5.42
N GLN A 36 -16.07 -12.09 -5.04
CA GLN A 36 -17.48 -11.90 -4.70
C GLN A 36 -17.69 -10.93 -3.52
N HIS A 37 -16.71 -10.80 -2.62
CA HIS A 37 -16.79 -10.00 -1.39
C HIS A 37 -16.54 -8.50 -1.55
N LEU A 38 -15.98 -8.04 -2.66
CA LEU A 38 -15.82 -6.60 -2.96
C LEU A 38 -16.85 -6.08 -3.98
N THR A 39 -17.56 -6.99 -4.65
CA THR A 39 -18.40 -6.66 -5.81
C THR A 39 -19.78 -6.15 -5.40
N ASP A 40 -19.89 -4.91 -4.92
CA ASP A 40 -21.10 -4.11 -5.10
C ASP A 40 -20.71 -3.01 -6.06
N LYS A 41 -21.14 -3.15 -7.33
CA LYS A 41 -20.96 -2.20 -8.44
C LYS A 41 -19.86 -1.16 -8.20
N ALA A 42 -18.67 -1.42 -8.74
CA ALA A 42 -17.59 -0.45 -8.88
C ALA A 42 -18.04 0.72 -9.77
N ASN A 43 -18.94 1.56 -9.26
CA ASN A 43 -19.16 2.89 -9.77
C ASN A 43 -18.18 3.78 -9.00
N SER A 44 -17.08 4.09 -9.68
CA SER A 44 -16.23 5.28 -9.46
C SER A 44 -15.53 5.46 -8.10
N VAL A 45 -14.99 4.43 -7.46
CA VAL A 45 -13.99 4.65 -6.41
C VAL A 45 -12.61 4.62 -7.06
N ASP A 46 -11.95 5.78 -7.11
CA ASP A 46 -10.53 5.84 -7.48
C ASP A 46 -9.72 5.14 -6.38
N VAL A 47 -9.19 3.98 -6.73
CA VAL A 47 -8.40 3.13 -5.85
C VAL A 47 -7.14 3.84 -5.35
N SER A 48 -6.62 4.81 -6.11
CA SER A 48 -5.43 5.56 -5.74
C SER A 48 -5.65 6.49 -4.55
N GLU A 49 -6.90 6.79 -4.22
CA GLU A 49 -7.30 7.69 -3.12
C GLU A 49 -7.82 6.93 -1.89
N VAL A 50 -7.68 5.60 -1.85
CA VAL A 50 -8.14 4.77 -0.70
C VAL A 50 -6.96 4.49 0.23
N GLU A 51 -7.10 4.90 1.49
CA GLU A 51 -6.10 4.67 2.53
C GLU A 51 -6.42 3.42 3.37
N GLU A 52 -7.68 3.24 3.78
CA GLU A 52 -8.11 2.06 4.56
C GLU A 52 -9.35 1.39 3.94
N VAL A 53 -9.45 0.07 4.06
CA VAL A 53 -10.61 -0.69 3.58
C VAL A 53 -11.13 -1.66 4.64
N ILE A 54 -12.44 -1.84 4.68
CA ILE A 54 -13.11 -2.90 5.44
C ILE A 54 -13.94 -3.74 4.47
N CYS A 55 -13.67 -5.04 4.43
CA CYS A 55 -14.34 -5.94 3.51
C CYS A 55 -15.83 -6.10 3.86
N ARG A 56 -16.66 -6.44 2.87
CA ARG A 56 -18.10 -6.67 3.06
C ARG A 56 -18.41 -7.61 4.22
N SER A 57 -17.66 -8.69 4.39
CA SER A 57 -17.90 -9.68 5.44
C SER A 57 -17.73 -9.07 6.83
N CYS A 58 -16.65 -8.29 7.04
CA CYS A 58 -16.42 -7.57 8.28
C CYS A 58 -17.48 -6.47 8.50
N VAL A 59 -17.91 -5.76 7.46
CA VAL A 59 -18.99 -4.77 7.56
C VAL A 59 -20.33 -5.42 7.91
N ALA A 60 -20.61 -6.63 7.42
CA ALA A 60 -21.81 -7.38 7.77
C ALA A 60 -21.85 -7.73 9.27
N GLN A 61 -20.70 -8.02 9.87
CA GLN A 61 -20.57 -8.25 11.31
C GLN A 61 -20.58 -6.93 12.11
N LEU A 62 -19.95 -5.89 11.56
CA LEU A 62 -19.76 -4.58 12.17
C LEU A 62 -20.64 -3.52 11.51
N SER A 63 -21.94 -3.78 11.44
CA SER A 63 -22.89 -2.92 10.69
C SER A 63 -22.93 -1.47 11.17
N PHE A 64 -22.57 -1.20 12.43
CA PHE A 64 -22.45 0.14 12.98
C PHE A 64 -21.41 1.01 12.25
N LEU A 65 -20.43 0.41 11.55
CA LEU A 65 -19.42 1.12 10.78
C LEU A 65 -20.00 1.82 9.56
N LEU A 66 -21.15 1.38 9.05
CA LEU A 66 -21.87 2.04 7.96
C LEU A 66 -22.24 3.50 8.29
N SER A 67 -22.42 3.83 9.57
CA SER A 67 -22.69 5.19 10.03
C SER A 67 -21.47 6.13 9.99
N TYR A 68 -20.26 5.57 9.85
CA TYR A 68 -19.00 6.33 9.83
C TYR A 68 -18.36 6.40 8.44
N ALA A 69 -18.96 5.75 7.43
CA ALA A 69 -18.46 5.73 6.06
C ALA A 69 -18.40 7.13 5.44
N ASP A 70 -17.45 7.35 4.53
CA ASP A 70 -17.21 8.66 3.91
C ASP A 70 -18.45 9.24 3.20
N ASP A 71 -19.27 8.37 2.60
CA ASP A 71 -20.47 8.76 1.87
C ASP A 71 -21.72 8.96 2.74
N THR A 72 -21.70 8.49 4.00
CA THR A 72 -22.87 8.55 4.90
C THR A 72 -22.67 9.44 6.12
N TYR A 73 -21.43 9.71 6.51
CA TYR A 73 -21.11 10.43 7.74
C TYR A 73 -21.59 11.89 7.70
N LYS A 74 -22.26 12.33 8.77
CA LYS A 74 -22.75 13.71 8.94
C LYS A 74 -22.36 14.25 10.31
N GLU A 75 -21.36 15.12 10.34
CA GLU A 75 -20.78 15.66 11.59
C GLU A 75 -21.79 16.45 12.45
N GLU A 76 -22.69 17.20 11.80
CA GLU A 76 -23.64 18.12 12.44
C GLU A 76 -24.83 17.44 13.16
N ALA A 77 -24.89 16.10 13.19
CA ALA A 77 -26.08 15.38 13.64
C ALA A 77 -26.23 15.24 15.18
N CYS A 78 -25.23 15.64 15.98
CA CYS A 78 -25.17 15.32 17.40
C CYS A 78 -24.91 16.52 18.31
N VAL A 79 -25.52 16.49 19.50
CA VAL A 79 -25.26 17.43 20.60
C VAL A 79 -23.98 17.03 21.34
N GLU A 80 -23.23 18.01 21.82
CA GLU A 80 -22.02 17.80 22.63
C GLU A 80 -22.34 16.95 23.88
N GLY A 81 -21.60 15.86 24.09
CA GLY A 81 -21.82 14.91 25.18
C GLY A 81 -22.81 13.76 24.89
N ALA A 82 -23.51 13.78 23.75
CA ALA A 82 -24.33 12.65 23.31
C ALA A 82 -23.51 11.57 22.56
N CYS A 83 -24.03 10.34 22.52
CA CYS A 83 -23.41 9.24 21.79
C CYS A 83 -23.53 9.46 20.28
N LYS A 84 -22.40 9.73 19.58
CA LYS A 84 -22.38 10.00 18.13
C LYS A 84 -23.04 8.88 17.32
N LEU A 85 -22.75 7.62 17.66
CA LEU A 85 -23.32 6.47 16.96
C LEU A 85 -24.86 6.47 17.00
N LYS A 86 -25.45 6.83 18.14
CA LYS A 86 -26.90 6.84 18.32
C LYS A 86 -27.60 7.97 17.57
N CYS A 87 -26.96 9.12 17.39
CA CYS A 87 -27.55 10.19 16.56
C CYS A 87 -27.27 10.05 15.06
N LEU A 88 -26.24 9.27 14.68
CA LEU A 88 -26.00 8.87 13.29
C LEU A 88 -26.87 7.68 12.85
N ALA A 89 -27.35 6.87 13.80
CA ALA A 89 -28.27 5.79 13.50
C ALA A 89 -29.55 6.37 12.87
N PRO A 90 -30.08 5.76 11.80
CA PRO A 90 -31.32 6.22 11.19
C PRO A 90 -32.41 6.21 12.25
N LYS A 91 -33.07 7.35 12.46
CA LYS A 91 -34.30 7.41 13.27
C LYS A 91 -35.29 6.47 12.59
N SER A 92 -35.71 5.42 13.28
CA SER A 92 -36.70 4.50 12.78
C SER A 92 -38.04 5.21 12.68
N ASP A 93 -38.31 5.88 11.56
CA ASP A 93 -39.67 6.24 11.20
C ASP A 93 -40.40 4.94 10.84
N GLU A 94 -41.43 4.60 11.62
CA GLU A 94 -42.18 3.32 11.58
C GLU A 94 -42.91 3.04 10.25
N ASN A 95 -42.71 3.86 9.21
CA ASN A 95 -43.48 3.83 7.97
C ASN A 95 -42.66 3.64 6.68
N GLU A 96 -41.34 3.44 6.78
CA GLU A 96 -40.54 3.00 5.64
C GLU A 96 -40.07 1.56 5.87
N LYS A 97 -40.39 0.66 4.92
CA LYS A 97 -39.83 -0.69 4.89
C LYS A 97 -38.32 -0.58 5.11
N PRO A 98 -37.70 -1.38 6.00
CA PRO A 98 -36.27 -1.33 6.19
C PRO A 98 -35.61 -1.63 4.85
N GLN A 99 -35.10 -0.60 4.18
CA GLN A 99 -34.08 -0.78 3.17
C GLN A 99 -32.93 -1.39 3.95
N GLN A 100 -32.86 -2.72 3.95
CA GLN A 100 -31.70 -3.45 4.43
C GLN A 100 -30.52 -2.82 3.71
N GLN A 101 -29.75 -1.98 4.41
CA GLN A 101 -28.50 -1.46 3.91
C GLN A 101 -27.66 -2.70 3.64
N GLN A 102 -27.60 -3.07 2.37
CA GLN A 102 -26.89 -4.27 1.94
C GLN A 102 -25.46 -4.10 2.42
N ALA A 103 -24.95 -5.13 3.10
CA ALA A 103 -23.56 -5.13 3.51
C ALA A 103 -22.71 -4.91 2.27
N ARG A 104 -21.96 -3.80 2.28
CA ARG A 104 -21.02 -3.41 1.23
C ARG A 104 -19.64 -3.23 1.87
N SER A 105 -18.60 -3.27 1.05
CA SER A 105 -17.27 -2.90 1.53
C SER A 105 -17.21 -1.39 1.78
N LEU A 106 -16.44 -0.98 2.80
CA LEU A 106 -16.19 0.41 3.12
C LEU A 106 -14.78 0.78 2.68
N PHE A 107 -14.68 1.87 1.94
CA PHE A 107 -13.43 2.47 1.50
C PHE A 107 -13.31 3.83 2.19
N PHE A 108 -12.18 4.09 2.83
CA PHE A 108 -11.91 5.34 3.52
C PHE A 108 -10.75 6.06 2.83
N SER A 109 -10.99 7.30 2.43
CA SER A 109 -9.97 8.13 1.76
C SER A 109 -8.99 8.80 2.72
N SER A 110 -9.20 8.68 4.02
CA SER A 110 -8.34 9.31 5.02
C SER A 110 -8.38 8.56 6.36
N TYR A 111 -7.22 8.32 6.98
CA TYR A 111 -7.10 7.75 8.33
C TYR A 111 -7.86 8.54 9.41
N GLU A 112 -8.16 9.82 9.16
CA GLU A 112 -8.91 10.69 10.05
C GLU A 112 -10.37 10.24 10.24
N TRP A 113 -10.89 9.30 9.43
CA TRP A 113 -12.22 8.72 9.64
C TRP A 113 -12.37 8.12 11.05
N ARG A 114 -11.27 7.66 11.65
CA ARG A 114 -11.25 7.14 13.03
C ARG A 114 -11.64 8.19 14.08
N ASN A 115 -11.45 9.48 13.80
CA ASN A 115 -11.92 10.57 14.68
C ASN A 115 -13.45 10.70 14.73
N ARG A 116 -14.13 10.13 13.73
CA ARG A 116 -15.59 10.10 13.66
C ARG A 116 -16.18 9.14 14.69
N LEU A 117 -15.42 8.10 15.08
CA LEU A 117 -15.85 7.07 16.04
C LEU A 117 -16.24 7.69 17.39
N CYS A 118 -17.36 7.20 17.94
CA CYS A 118 -17.83 7.64 19.24
C CYS A 118 -17.01 7.00 20.36
N LYS A 119 -16.48 7.82 21.28
CA LYS A 119 -15.66 7.36 22.44
C LYS A 119 -16.42 7.37 23.77
N CYS A 120 -17.75 7.23 23.73
CA CYS A 120 -18.55 7.12 24.96
C CYS A 120 -18.47 5.68 25.51
N ASN A 121 -18.68 5.50 26.82
CA ASN A 121 -18.54 4.19 27.48
C ASN A 121 -19.33 3.07 26.79
N SER A 122 -20.54 3.34 26.30
CA SER A 122 -21.33 2.32 25.58
C SER A 122 -20.73 1.93 24.23
N CYS A 123 -20.07 2.85 23.53
CA CYS A 123 -19.41 2.53 22.26
C CYS A 123 -18.07 1.85 22.49
N LEU A 124 -17.33 2.21 23.54
CA LEU A 124 -16.10 1.52 23.91
C LEU A 124 -16.37 0.05 24.25
N SER A 125 -17.39 -0.23 25.08
CA SER A 125 -17.80 -1.62 25.34
C SER A 125 -18.26 -2.35 24.08
N LEU A 126 -18.98 -1.67 23.17
CA LEU A 126 -19.36 -2.27 21.88
C LEU A 126 -18.12 -2.65 21.05
N TYR A 127 -17.08 -1.82 21.02
CA TYR A 127 -15.85 -2.12 20.29
C TYR A 127 -15.07 -3.28 20.93
N GLU A 128 -15.04 -3.36 22.26
CA GLU A 128 -14.46 -4.49 22.99
C GLU A 128 -15.22 -5.78 22.71
N ASP A 129 -16.55 -5.78 22.79
CA ASP A 129 -17.41 -6.95 22.54
C ASP A 129 -17.24 -7.50 21.11
N ASN A 130 -16.92 -6.62 20.15
CA ASN A 130 -16.67 -6.97 18.75
C ASN A 130 -15.19 -7.23 18.43
N ASN A 131 -14.30 -7.24 19.43
CA ASN A 131 -12.85 -7.41 19.28
C ASN A 131 -12.20 -6.40 18.33
N VAL A 132 -12.69 -5.16 18.30
CA VAL A 132 -12.15 -4.06 17.49
C VAL A 132 -11.81 -2.78 18.29
N PRO A 133 -11.28 -2.86 19.53
CA PRO A 133 -10.95 -1.66 20.31
C PRO A 133 -9.87 -0.80 19.62
N PHE A 134 -8.99 -1.44 18.83
CA PHE A 134 -7.91 -0.81 18.07
C PHE A 134 -8.40 0.22 17.04
N LEU A 135 -9.66 0.18 16.61
CA LEU A 135 -10.21 1.16 15.65
C LEU A 135 -10.15 2.59 16.21
N THR A 136 -10.21 2.75 17.53
CA THR A 136 -10.17 4.06 18.19
C THR A 136 -8.77 4.59 18.48
N ASP A 137 -7.75 3.75 18.30
CA ASP A 137 -6.36 4.12 18.48
C ASP A 137 -5.76 4.64 17.17
N LEU A 138 -5.35 5.89 17.16
CA LEU A 138 -4.72 6.53 16.00
C LEU A 138 -3.24 6.11 15.85
N ALA A 139 -2.62 5.63 16.94
CA ALA A 139 -1.25 5.14 16.92
C ALA A 139 -1.12 3.76 16.27
N ASP A 140 -2.23 3.02 16.15
CA ASP A 140 -2.29 1.68 15.53
C ASP A 140 -2.62 1.73 14.03
N THR A 141 -2.49 2.89 13.41
CA THR A 141 -2.63 3.04 11.95
C THR A 141 -1.33 2.66 11.24
N LEU A 142 -1.42 2.14 10.02
CA LEU A 142 -0.24 1.92 9.17
C LEU A 142 0.55 3.22 8.96
N GLN A 143 -0.14 4.36 8.87
CA GLN A 143 0.49 5.67 8.77
C GLN A 143 1.39 5.97 9.98
N ALA A 144 0.90 5.78 11.21
CA ALA A 144 1.67 5.98 12.43
C ALA A 144 2.84 4.99 12.55
N PHE A 145 2.63 3.73 12.15
CA PHE A 145 3.71 2.73 12.08
C PHE A 145 4.82 3.14 11.10
N VAL A 146 4.47 3.55 9.88
CA VAL A 146 5.45 4.00 8.88
C VAL A 146 6.18 5.26 9.35
N ALA A 147 5.47 6.23 9.92
CA ALA A 147 6.07 7.47 10.42
C ALA A 147 7.05 7.24 11.59
N SER A 148 6.72 6.33 12.51
CA SER A 148 7.61 5.99 13.62
C SER A 148 8.87 5.25 13.16
N HIS A 149 8.78 4.47 12.08
CA HIS A 149 9.92 3.71 11.53
C HIS A 149 10.72 4.48 10.48
N SER A 150 10.15 5.50 9.84
CA SER A 150 10.88 6.40 8.95
C SER A 150 11.77 7.36 9.74
N ASN A 151 11.33 7.83 10.90
CA ASN A 151 12.11 8.70 11.78
C ASN A 151 13.35 7.99 12.36
N ASN A 152 13.32 6.66 12.54
CA ASN A 152 14.49 5.88 12.96
C ASN A 152 15.53 5.63 11.85
N LYS A 153 15.23 6.05 10.60
CA LYS A 153 16.18 6.07 9.47
C LYS A 153 16.83 7.44 9.25
N THR A 154 16.71 8.35 10.22
CA THR A 154 17.38 9.66 10.19
C THR A 154 18.83 9.58 10.68
N ASP A 155 19.58 8.60 10.19
CA ASP A 155 21.03 8.70 10.12
C ASP A 155 21.51 8.21 8.75
N LYS A 156 21.69 9.20 7.87
CA LYS A 156 22.29 9.19 6.53
C LYS A 156 21.33 8.92 5.35
N THR A 157 20.97 10.03 4.69
CA THR A 157 20.53 10.17 3.28
C THR A 157 19.01 10.19 3.02
N SER A 158 18.29 11.19 3.53
CA SER A 158 16.85 11.37 3.27
C SER A 158 16.53 12.75 2.69
N SER A 159 16.98 12.99 1.45
CA SER A 159 16.49 14.08 0.61
C SER A 159 16.01 13.61 -0.77
N SER A 160 15.74 12.31 -0.95
CA SER A 160 15.46 11.68 -2.27
C SER A 160 14.21 10.77 -2.28
N SER A 161 13.33 10.82 -1.26
CA SER A 161 12.32 9.76 -1.07
C SER A 161 11.23 9.69 -2.16
N ASP A 162 10.85 10.81 -2.75
CA ASP A 162 9.74 10.84 -3.72
C ASP A 162 10.22 10.52 -5.14
N GLU A 163 11.40 11.02 -5.52
CA GLU A 163 12.06 10.69 -6.78
C GLU A 163 12.49 9.22 -6.81
N ASP A 164 13.07 8.70 -5.72
CA ASP A 164 13.48 7.29 -5.63
C ASP A 164 12.27 6.35 -5.79
N ARG A 165 11.11 6.72 -5.23
CA ARG A 165 9.86 5.95 -5.38
C ARG A 165 9.33 6.00 -6.80
N ALA A 166 9.34 7.16 -7.45
CA ALA A 166 8.93 7.30 -8.85
C ALA A 166 9.80 6.44 -9.77
N VAL A 167 11.12 6.45 -9.58
CA VAL A 167 12.06 5.61 -10.34
C VAL A 167 11.83 4.13 -10.05
N THR A 168 11.60 3.76 -8.79
CA THR A 168 11.31 2.37 -8.41
C THR A 168 10.05 1.86 -9.11
N ASN A 169 8.98 2.66 -9.12
CA ASN A 169 7.72 2.29 -9.76
C ASN A 169 7.88 2.16 -11.27
N ALA A 170 8.55 3.12 -11.92
CA ALA A 170 8.83 3.06 -13.36
C ALA A 170 9.65 1.82 -13.75
N LEU A 171 10.60 1.40 -12.90
CA LEU A 171 11.37 0.18 -13.11
C LEU A 171 10.54 -1.10 -12.95
N ILE A 172 9.63 -1.12 -11.97
CA ILE A 172 8.70 -2.24 -11.79
C ILE A 172 7.76 -2.35 -12.98
N GLU A 173 7.25 -1.23 -13.50
CA GLU A 173 6.42 -1.20 -14.70
C GLU A 173 7.17 -1.70 -15.95
N ALA A 174 8.43 -1.29 -16.12
CA ALA A 174 9.21 -1.62 -17.31
C ALA A 174 9.80 -3.05 -17.30
N ALA A 175 10.26 -3.53 -16.15
CA ALA A 175 11.06 -4.77 -16.04
C ALA A 175 10.45 -5.83 -15.10
N GLY A 176 9.29 -5.54 -14.49
CA GLY A 176 8.72 -6.36 -13.43
C GLY A 176 9.49 -6.24 -12.11
N ARG A 177 8.89 -6.74 -11.02
CA ARG A 177 9.47 -6.64 -9.68
C ARG A 177 10.85 -7.30 -9.59
N ASP A 178 11.00 -8.51 -10.11
CA ASP A 178 12.27 -9.25 -10.02
C ASP A 178 13.37 -8.59 -10.86
N GLY A 179 13.02 -8.07 -12.04
CA GLY A 179 13.93 -7.30 -12.90
C GLY A 179 14.36 -6.00 -12.23
N ALA A 180 13.44 -5.29 -11.59
CA ALA A 180 13.74 -4.08 -10.83
C ALA A 180 14.71 -4.37 -9.67
N ILE A 181 14.46 -5.43 -8.89
CA ILE A 181 15.35 -5.85 -7.78
C ILE A 181 16.77 -6.14 -8.30
N LEU A 182 16.89 -6.92 -9.37
CA LEU A 182 18.20 -7.25 -9.98
C LEU A 182 18.93 -6.00 -10.46
N LEU A 183 18.21 -5.06 -11.06
CA LEU A 183 18.80 -3.80 -11.52
C LEU A 183 19.27 -2.94 -10.36
N TYR A 184 18.47 -2.80 -9.29
CA TYR A 184 18.86 -2.08 -8.08
C TYR A 184 20.10 -2.67 -7.43
N GLN A 185 20.15 -4.00 -7.29
CA GLN A 185 21.34 -4.68 -6.77
C GLN A 185 22.57 -4.44 -7.65
N GLY A 186 22.42 -4.53 -8.97
CA GLY A 186 23.51 -4.26 -9.91
C GLY A 186 23.99 -2.82 -9.89
N TYR A 187 23.07 -1.86 -9.70
CA TYR A 187 23.39 -0.45 -9.56
C TYR A 187 24.18 -0.18 -8.27
N GLU A 188 23.74 -0.71 -7.13
CA GLU A 188 24.43 -0.50 -5.85
C GLU A 188 25.81 -1.17 -5.84
N GLU A 189 25.95 -2.37 -6.43
CA GLU A 189 27.26 -3.02 -6.62
C GLU A 189 28.18 -2.13 -7.48
N MET A 190 27.70 -1.64 -8.62
CA MET A 190 28.47 -0.77 -9.52
C MET A 190 28.90 0.51 -8.82
N LYS A 191 27.97 1.18 -8.12
CA LYS A 191 28.21 2.40 -7.36
C LYS A 191 29.25 2.17 -6.27
N GLY A 192 29.14 1.09 -5.50
CA GLY A 192 30.13 0.72 -4.49
C GLY A 192 31.53 0.48 -5.08
N LYS A 193 31.62 -0.26 -6.20
CA LYS A 193 32.87 -0.50 -6.93
C LYS A 193 33.49 0.81 -7.44
N LEU A 194 32.69 1.70 -8.00
CA LEU A 194 33.14 3.02 -8.48
C LEU A 194 33.67 3.87 -7.32
N MET A 195 32.91 3.96 -6.22
CA MET A 195 33.33 4.71 -5.03
C MET A 195 34.65 4.18 -4.46
N ASN A 196 34.83 2.86 -4.39
CA ASN A 196 36.07 2.24 -3.94
C ASN A 196 37.24 2.52 -4.89
N HIS A 197 37.00 2.51 -6.21
CA HIS A 197 38.00 2.87 -7.20
C HIS A 197 38.46 4.32 -6.99
N LEU A 198 37.52 5.27 -6.90
CA LEU A 198 37.80 6.69 -6.66
C LEU A 198 38.50 6.93 -5.32
N LYS A 199 38.15 6.18 -4.28
CA LYS A 199 38.80 6.26 -2.98
C LYS A 199 40.28 5.88 -3.06
N ARG A 200 40.62 4.79 -3.78
CA ARG A 200 42.02 4.39 -4.00
C ARG A 200 42.81 5.45 -4.75
N VAL A 201 42.20 6.07 -5.77
CA VAL A 201 42.78 7.21 -6.49
C VAL A 201 43.08 8.37 -5.54
N ALA A 202 42.17 8.68 -4.63
CA ALA A 202 42.37 9.73 -3.64
C ALA A 202 43.47 9.38 -2.60
N GLU A 203 43.54 8.12 -2.17
CA GLU A 203 44.58 7.62 -1.24
C GLU A 203 46.00 7.67 -1.86
N GLU A 204 46.11 7.51 -3.17
CA GLU A 204 47.34 7.70 -3.95
C GLU A 204 47.74 9.20 -4.06
N GLY A 205 46.93 10.12 -3.54
CA GLY A 205 47.17 11.56 -3.54
C GLY A 205 47.06 12.22 -4.92
N ARG A 206 46.45 11.52 -5.89
CA ARG A 206 46.31 11.99 -7.27
C ARG A 206 44.89 12.47 -7.55
N VAL A 207 44.76 13.49 -8.38
CA VAL A 207 43.45 14.00 -8.83
C VAL A 207 42.82 13.00 -9.79
N VAL A 208 41.53 12.71 -9.61
CA VAL A 208 40.75 11.85 -10.51
C VAL A 208 40.69 12.47 -11.90
N LYS A 209 41.10 11.72 -12.92
CA LYS A 209 41.03 12.12 -14.32
C LYS A 209 40.04 11.26 -15.11
N LYS A 210 39.76 11.66 -16.35
CA LYS A 210 38.86 10.94 -17.26
C LYS A 210 39.32 9.51 -17.49
N GLU A 211 40.64 9.31 -17.60
CA GLU A 211 41.24 8.01 -17.88
C GLU A 211 40.97 7.00 -16.76
N ASP A 212 40.83 7.46 -15.51
CA ASP A 212 40.52 6.59 -14.36
C ASP A 212 39.11 6.03 -14.43
N ILE A 213 38.16 6.88 -14.84
CA ILE A 213 36.75 6.49 -15.02
C ILE A 213 36.63 5.51 -16.19
N GLU A 214 37.32 5.79 -17.31
CA GLU A 214 37.32 4.91 -18.48
C GLU A 214 37.93 3.55 -18.15
N GLN A 215 39.06 3.53 -17.44
CA GLN A 215 39.70 2.30 -16.98
C GLN A 215 38.78 1.50 -16.06
N PHE A 216 38.05 2.16 -15.14
CA PHE A 216 37.09 1.50 -14.27
C PHE A 216 35.99 0.78 -15.07
N PHE A 217 35.37 1.47 -16.04
CA PHE A 217 34.28 0.86 -16.83
C PHE A 217 34.78 -0.24 -17.78
N GLU A 218 36.02 -0.15 -18.28
CA GLU A 218 36.66 -1.21 -19.04
C GLU A 218 36.88 -2.47 -18.19
N GLN A 219 37.36 -2.30 -16.95
CA GLN A 219 37.49 -3.40 -15.98
C GLN A 219 36.14 -4.01 -15.62
N LEU A 220 35.11 -3.18 -15.43
CA LEU A 220 33.75 -3.65 -15.13
C LEU A 220 33.16 -4.44 -16.31
N GLY A 221 33.42 -4.00 -17.54
CA GLY A 221 32.99 -4.68 -18.77
C GLY A 221 33.66 -6.04 -18.96
N THR A 222 34.97 -6.13 -18.71
CA THR A 222 35.73 -7.39 -18.81
C THR A 222 35.28 -8.40 -17.75
N GLU A 223 35.03 -7.96 -16.50
CA GLU A 223 34.49 -8.82 -15.44
C GLU A 223 33.12 -9.42 -15.84
N ARG A 224 32.22 -8.61 -16.41
CA ARG A 224 30.91 -9.07 -16.90
C ARG A 224 31.01 -10.05 -18.06
N LYS A 225 32.00 -9.90 -18.94
CA LYS A 225 32.25 -10.84 -20.04
C LYS A 225 32.70 -12.19 -19.51
N ARG A 226 33.65 -12.21 -18.58
CA ARG A 226 34.13 -13.43 -17.93
C ARG A 226 33.00 -14.19 -17.22
N ARG A 227 32.15 -13.50 -16.44
CA ARG A 227 31.00 -14.15 -15.77
C ARG A 227 30.03 -14.83 -16.76
N ARG A 228 29.85 -14.26 -17.95
CA ARG A 228 29.01 -14.88 -19.01
C ARG A 228 29.66 -16.12 -19.61
N GLU A 229 30.96 -16.07 -19.86
CA GLU A 229 31.74 -17.20 -20.38
C GLU A 229 31.79 -18.35 -19.36
N ASP A 230 31.96 -18.04 -18.06
CA ASP A 230 31.95 -19.02 -16.97
C ASP A 230 30.59 -19.74 -16.86
N PHE A 231 29.48 -18.99 -17.00
CA PHE A 231 28.13 -19.57 -16.99
C PHE A 231 27.88 -20.47 -18.21
N GLN A 232 28.35 -20.05 -19.39
CA GLN A 232 28.22 -20.84 -20.62
C GLN A 232 29.08 -22.11 -20.61
N SER A 233 30.20 -22.11 -19.88
CA SER A 233 31.09 -23.26 -19.76
C SER A 233 30.62 -24.32 -18.75
N GLN A 234 29.61 -23.99 -17.93
CA GLN A 234 29.03 -24.88 -16.90
C GLN A 234 27.71 -25.52 -17.34
N MET A 235 27.20 -25.18 -18.52
CA MET A 235 26.05 -25.83 -19.18
C MET A 235 26.52 -26.81 -20.25
#